data_AF-A0A165Z8F3-F1
#
_entry.id   AF-A0A165Z8F3-F1
#
_cell.length_a   1.000
_cell.length_b   1.000
_cell.length_c   1.000
_cell.angle_alpha   90.00
_cell.angle_beta   90.00
_cell.angle_gamma   90.00
#
_symmetry.space_group_name_H-M   'P 1'
#
loop_
_entity.id
_entity.type
_entity.pdbx_description
1 polymer ?
#
loop_
_entity_poly.entity_id
_entity_poly.type
_entity_poly.pdbx_seq_one_letter_code
_entity_poly.pdbx_strand_id
1 'polypeptide(L)'
;MPRKNEPTERICAVTREVLPVTGLLRFVMAPDKTVVVDVKGTLPGRGVWVTAKKSVLQEAIKKRAFSRGFKEQVNAEDGLADHTDKLLEQAALGALSISRKAGNLVVGFSKVEAALKKESVLALVHATEASEDGVRKLAAVAASRFGKVDRLSVIRLFTSEQISTHLGRENVIHAVLLAGEAGRNFVKHAQRLALFREVSVGADDDGTKGAVAQD
;
A
#
# COMPACT_ATOMS: atom_id res chain seq x y z
N MET A 1 -13.04 -7.48 2.82
CA MET A 1 -13.30 -7.33 4.28
C MET A 1 -12.97 -8.66 4.95
N PRO A 2 -12.31 -8.67 6.11
CA PRO A 2 -12.10 -9.92 6.85
C PRO A 2 -13.46 -10.59 7.11
N ARG A 3 -13.51 -11.92 7.08
CA ARG A 3 -14.74 -12.64 7.47
C ARG A 3 -15.07 -12.28 8.92
N LYS A 4 -16.36 -12.30 9.28
CA LYS A 4 -16.93 -11.77 10.54
C LYS A 4 -16.23 -12.21 11.85
N ASN A 5 -15.34 -13.22 11.82
CA ASN A 5 -14.60 -13.76 12.97
C ASN A 5 -13.07 -13.88 12.76
N GLU A 6 -12.47 -13.19 11.79
CA GLU A 6 -11.01 -13.25 11.62
C GLU A 6 -10.30 -12.27 12.57
N PRO A 7 -9.31 -12.71 13.37
CA PRO A 7 -8.61 -11.80 14.29
C PRO A 7 -7.93 -10.65 13.53
N THR A 8 -8.10 -9.45 14.09
CA THR A 8 -7.60 -8.19 13.53
C THR A 8 -6.10 -8.02 13.72
N GLU A 9 -5.49 -8.83 14.58
CA GLU A 9 -4.07 -8.81 14.92
C GLU A 9 -3.42 -10.18 14.71
N ARG A 10 -2.13 -10.15 14.40
CA ARG A 10 -1.29 -11.33 14.19
C ARG A 10 0.13 -11.04 14.68
N ILE A 11 0.88 -12.11 14.90
CA ILE A 11 2.29 -12.02 15.30
C ILE A 11 3.18 -12.14 14.06
N CYS A 12 4.14 -11.23 13.91
CA CYS A 12 5.18 -11.37 12.91
C CYS A 12 6.09 -12.57 13.22
N ALA A 13 6.31 -13.44 12.24
CA ALA A 13 7.14 -14.64 12.39
C ALA A 13 8.62 -14.34 12.65
N VAL A 14 9.07 -13.11 12.36
CA VAL A 14 10.44 -12.65 12.53
C VAL A 14 10.58 -11.79 13.79
N THR A 15 9.91 -10.64 13.85
CA THR A 15 10.05 -9.67 14.96
C THR A 15 9.34 -10.12 16.23
N ARG A 16 8.38 -11.05 16.14
CA ARG A 16 7.50 -11.49 17.23
C ARG A 16 6.58 -10.41 17.79
N GLU A 17 6.52 -9.25 17.16
CA GLU A 17 5.56 -8.20 17.50
C GLU A 17 4.14 -8.60 17.10
N VAL A 18 3.17 -8.26 17.95
CA VAL A 18 1.75 -8.31 17.64
C VAL A 18 1.39 -7.03 16.90
N LEU A 19 0.87 -7.16 15.68
CA LEU A 19 0.50 -6.03 14.84
C LEU A 19 -0.89 -6.23 14.24
N PRO A 20 -1.61 -5.15 13.92
CA PRO A 20 -2.78 -5.22 13.07
C PRO A 20 -2.44 -5.90 11.73
N VAL A 21 -3.38 -6.65 11.18
CA VAL A 21 -3.24 -7.34 9.87
C VAL A 21 -2.87 -6.37 8.73
N THR A 22 -3.25 -5.09 8.86
CA THR A 22 -2.89 -4.03 7.91
C THR A 22 -1.39 -3.76 7.86
N GLY A 23 -0.66 -3.97 8.96
CA GLY A 23 0.81 -3.84 9.05
C GLY A 23 1.59 -5.10 8.69
N LEU A 24 0.90 -6.16 8.24
CA LEU A 24 1.50 -7.47 7.98
C LEU A 24 1.17 -7.99 6.57
N LEU A 25 2.11 -8.73 5.99
CA LEU A 25 1.94 -9.52 4.79
C LEU A 25 1.72 -10.99 5.16
N ARG A 26 0.67 -11.60 4.59
CA ARG A 26 0.40 -13.03 4.71
C ARG A 26 1.13 -13.77 3.59
N PHE A 27 1.85 -14.82 3.95
CA PHE A 27 2.45 -15.76 3.01
C PHE A 27 1.84 -17.13 3.20
N VAL A 28 1.64 -17.84 2.10
CA VAL A 28 1.13 -19.21 2.09
C VAL A 28 2.08 -20.12 1.34
N MET A 29 1.97 -21.41 1.61
CA MET A 29 2.69 -22.45 0.90
C MET A 29 1.84 -22.96 -0.26
N ALA A 30 2.38 -22.91 -1.48
CA ALA A 30 1.77 -23.51 -2.66
C ALA A 30 1.96 -25.04 -2.68
N PRO A 31 1.22 -25.80 -3.53
CA PRO A 31 1.34 -27.26 -3.58
C PRO A 31 2.74 -27.79 -3.93
N ASP A 32 3.54 -27.00 -4.65
CA ASP A 32 4.94 -27.29 -5.00
C ASP A 32 5.94 -26.89 -3.89
N LYS A 33 5.44 -26.55 -2.70
CA LYS A 33 6.20 -26.09 -1.53
C LYS A 33 6.87 -24.74 -1.69
N THR A 34 6.55 -23.96 -2.73
CA THR A 34 6.99 -22.57 -2.84
C THR A 34 6.23 -21.67 -1.89
N VAL A 35 6.89 -20.60 -1.42
CA VAL A 35 6.27 -19.57 -0.58
C VAL A 35 5.78 -18.43 -1.46
N VAL A 36 4.50 -18.08 -1.35
CA VAL A 36 3.89 -17.00 -2.12
C VAL A 36 3.20 -15.99 -1.22
N VAL A 37 3.24 -14.71 -1.58
CA VAL A 37 2.50 -13.66 -0.88
C VAL A 37 1.01 -13.73 -1.24
N ASP A 38 0.14 -13.75 -0.23
CA ASP A 38 -1.30 -13.64 -0.42
C ASP A 38 -1.74 -12.18 -0.32
N VAL A 39 -1.63 -11.46 -1.44
CA VAL A 39 -1.99 -10.03 -1.51
C VAL A 39 -3.48 -9.79 -1.26
N LYS A 40 -4.35 -10.74 -1.64
CA LYS A 40 -5.81 -10.61 -1.51
C LYS A 40 -6.37 -11.17 -0.20
N GLY A 41 -5.58 -11.96 0.54
CA GLY A 41 -6.03 -12.64 1.76
C GLY A 41 -6.98 -13.80 1.49
N THR A 42 -7.00 -14.36 0.28
CA THR A 42 -7.99 -15.36 -0.15
C THR A 42 -7.40 -16.74 -0.40
N LEU A 43 -6.07 -16.89 -0.39
CA LEU A 43 -5.44 -18.18 -0.68
C LEU A 43 -5.71 -19.18 0.45
N PRO A 44 -6.01 -20.45 0.15
CA PRO A 44 -6.28 -21.46 1.17
C PRO A 44 -5.01 -21.83 1.96
N GLY A 45 -5.20 -22.52 3.09
CA GLY A 45 -4.10 -23.08 3.90
C GLY A 45 -3.63 -22.20 5.05
N ARG A 46 -2.58 -22.68 5.75
CA ARG A 46 -1.96 -21.94 6.86
C ARG A 46 -1.24 -20.71 6.30
N GLY A 47 -1.45 -19.55 6.93
CA GLY A 47 -0.70 -18.34 6.62
C GLY A 47 0.41 -18.08 7.63
N VAL A 48 1.59 -17.70 7.15
CA VAL A 48 2.68 -17.13 7.96
C VAL A 48 2.69 -15.62 7.75
N TRP A 49 2.72 -14.86 8.84
CA TRP A 49 2.61 -13.41 8.81
C TRP A 49 3.97 -12.77 9.03
N VAL A 50 4.32 -11.77 8.22
CA VAL A 50 5.58 -11.03 8.28
C VAL A 50 5.27 -9.54 8.25
N THR A 51 5.95 -8.73 9.06
CA THR A 51 5.83 -7.26 9.01
C THR A 51 5.98 -6.78 7.57
N ALA A 52 5.09 -5.88 7.13
CA ALA A 52 5.08 -5.36 5.77
C ALA A 52 6.26 -4.41 5.53
N LYS A 53 7.48 -4.93 5.55
CA LYS A 53 8.76 -4.26 5.29
C LYS A 53 9.64 -5.21 4.50
N LYS A 54 10.31 -4.71 3.45
CA LYS A 54 11.18 -5.52 2.59
C LYS A 54 12.33 -6.12 3.39
N SER A 55 12.94 -5.33 4.28
CA SER A 55 14.00 -5.77 5.19
C SER A 55 13.59 -6.97 6.06
N VAL A 56 12.40 -6.95 6.65
CA VAL A 56 11.89 -8.03 7.51
C VAL A 56 11.58 -9.30 6.70
N LEU A 57 11.09 -9.16 5.47
CA LEU A 57 10.89 -10.31 4.58
C LEU A 57 12.23 -10.96 4.18
N GLN A 58 13.24 -10.17 3.85
CA GLN A 58 14.58 -10.68 3.56
C GLN A 58 15.16 -11.43 4.76
N GLU A 59 14.95 -10.93 5.97
CA GLU A 59 15.32 -11.62 7.20
C GLU A 59 14.53 -12.93 7.39
N ALA A 60 13.22 -12.95 7.08
CA ALA A 60 12.39 -14.14 7.12
C ALA A 60 12.96 -15.27 6.23
N ILE A 61 13.39 -14.91 5.01
CA ILE A 61 14.00 -15.83 4.04
C ILE A 61 15.34 -16.34 4.61
N LYS A 62 16.25 -15.43 4.98
CA LYS A 62 17.59 -15.76 5.51
C LYS A 62 17.51 -16.67 6.74
N LYS A 63 16.57 -16.40 7.65
CA LYS A 63 16.38 -17.17 8.88
C LYS A 63 15.51 -18.42 8.68
N ARG A 64 15.06 -18.76 7.47
CA ARG A 64 14.14 -19.88 7.20
C ARG A 64 12.88 -19.85 8.08
N ALA A 65 12.34 -18.65 8.31
CA ALA A 65 11.18 -18.43 9.17
C ALA A 65 9.91 -19.11 8.60
N PHE A 66 9.79 -19.17 7.27
CA PHE A 66 8.67 -19.83 6.61
C PHE A 66 8.61 -21.32 6.90
N SER A 67 9.72 -22.05 6.84
CA SER A 67 9.73 -23.49 7.15
C SER A 67 9.27 -23.77 8.59
N ARG A 68 9.70 -22.93 9.54
CA ARG A 68 9.23 -23.02 10.94
C ARG A 68 7.75 -22.67 11.07
N GLY A 69 7.29 -21.62 10.39
CA GLY A 69 5.89 -21.17 10.45
C GLY A 69 4.91 -22.16 9.82
N PHE A 70 5.28 -22.78 8.70
CA PHE A 70 4.48 -23.81 8.06
C PHE A 70 4.60 -25.17 8.77
N LYS A 71 5.68 -25.39 9.52
CA LYS A 71 6.06 -26.68 10.14
C LYS A 71 6.42 -27.74 9.09
N GLU A 72 6.97 -27.30 7.97
CA GLU A 72 7.38 -28.14 6.84
C GLU A 72 8.55 -27.47 6.12
N GLN A 73 9.39 -28.25 5.43
CA GLN A 73 10.43 -27.68 4.56
C GLN A 73 9.79 -27.03 3.33
N VAL A 74 10.04 -25.74 3.14
CA VAL A 74 9.54 -24.94 2.01
C VAL A 74 10.68 -24.27 1.27
N ASN A 75 10.40 -23.90 0.02
CA ASN A 75 11.30 -23.11 -0.81
C ASN A 75 10.83 -21.65 -0.81
N ALA A 76 11.58 -20.76 -0.16
CA ALA A 76 11.42 -19.32 -0.30
C ALA A 76 12.52 -18.85 -1.26
N GLU A 77 12.15 -18.62 -2.53
CA GLU A 77 13.09 -18.27 -3.58
C GLU A 77 13.83 -16.95 -3.29
N ASP A 78 15.07 -16.85 -3.76
CA ASP A 78 15.93 -15.66 -3.56
C ASP A 78 15.30 -14.36 -4.11
N GLY A 79 14.35 -14.47 -5.05
CA GLY A 79 13.57 -13.36 -5.62
C GLY A 79 12.23 -13.05 -4.94
N LEU A 80 11.85 -13.74 -3.86
CA LEU A 80 10.53 -13.60 -3.22
C LEU A 80 10.22 -12.16 -2.79
N ALA A 81 11.22 -11.43 -2.29
CA ALA A 81 11.03 -10.05 -1.87
C ALA A 81 10.72 -9.10 -3.04
N ASP A 82 11.43 -9.25 -4.17
CA ASP A 82 11.18 -8.45 -5.36
C ASP A 82 9.89 -8.86 -6.07
N HIS A 83 9.55 -10.14 -6.05
CA HIS A 83 8.26 -10.63 -6.54
C HIS A 83 7.10 -10.07 -5.71
N THR A 84 7.26 -10.02 -4.38
CA THR A 84 6.29 -9.41 -3.46
C THR A 84 6.10 -7.92 -3.76
N ASP A 85 7.19 -7.17 -3.99
CA ASP A 85 7.14 -5.76 -4.40
C ASP A 85 6.28 -5.59 -5.65
N LYS A 86 6.59 -6.34 -6.72
CA LYS A 86 5.88 -6.29 -8.00
C LYS A 86 4.39 -6.59 -7.86
N LEU A 87 4.02 -7.60 -7.07
CA LEU A 87 2.62 -7.96 -6.86
C LEU A 87 1.85 -6.88 -6.07
N LEU A 88 2.49 -6.25 -5.08
CA LEU A 88 1.89 -5.13 -4.35
C LEU A 88 1.73 -3.89 -5.24
N GLU A 89 2.72 -3.60 -6.09
CA GLU A 89 2.65 -2.54 -7.10
C GLU A 89 1.49 -2.75 -8.07
N GLN A 90 1.39 -3.94 -8.66
CA GLN A 90 0.31 -4.31 -9.57
C GLN A 90 -1.07 -4.20 -8.89
N ALA A 91 -1.18 -4.62 -7.63
CA ALA A 91 -2.43 -4.49 -6.89
C ALA A 91 -2.83 -3.01 -6.69
N ALA A 92 -1.87 -2.15 -6.36
CA ALA A 92 -2.13 -0.72 -6.20
C ALA A 92 -2.50 -0.04 -7.53
N LEU A 93 -1.76 -0.29 -8.61
CA LEU A 93 -2.07 0.27 -9.94
C LEU A 93 -3.39 -0.28 -10.52
N GLY A 94 -3.71 -1.54 -10.24
CA GLY A 94 -5.02 -2.12 -10.54
C GLY A 94 -6.16 -1.40 -9.79
N ALA A 95 -5.98 -1.11 -8.51
CA ALA A 95 -6.94 -0.35 -7.72
C ALA A 95 -7.08 1.11 -8.19
N LEU A 96 -6.00 1.73 -8.67
CA LEU A 96 -6.03 3.06 -9.30
C LEU A 96 -6.90 3.05 -10.58
N SER A 97 -6.75 2.02 -11.40
CA SER A 97 -7.53 1.82 -12.62
C SER A 97 -9.03 1.66 -12.33
N ILE A 98 -9.37 0.93 -11.26
CA ILE A 98 -10.75 0.79 -10.78
C ILE A 98 -11.28 2.14 -10.30
N SER A 99 -10.49 2.92 -9.56
CA SER A 99 -10.85 4.26 -9.10
C SER A 99 -11.17 5.20 -10.27
N ARG A 100 -10.42 5.11 -11.38
CA ARG A 100 -10.73 5.82 -12.63
C ARG A 100 -12.09 5.40 -13.21
N LYS A 101 -12.33 4.10 -13.34
CA LYS A 101 -13.59 3.58 -13.90
C LYS A 101 -14.80 3.97 -13.06
N ALA A 102 -14.62 4.09 -11.74
CA ALA A 102 -15.65 4.54 -10.80
C ALA A 102 -15.85 6.07 -10.78
N GLY A 103 -15.07 6.84 -11.54
CA GLY A 103 -15.15 8.31 -11.56
C GLY A 103 -14.48 8.99 -10.35
N ASN A 104 -13.75 8.24 -9.51
CA ASN A 104 -13.08 8.77 -8.32
C ASN A 104 -11.62 9.18 -8.56
N LEU A 105 -11.22 9.41 -9.81
CA LEU A 105 -9.85 9.83 -10.17
C LEU A 105 -9.89 10.99 -11.16
N VAL A 106 -9.24 12.09 -10.81
CA VAL A 106 -9.01 13.23 -11.71
C VAL A 106 -7.52 13.31 -12.02
N VAL A 107 -7.17 13.51 -13.30
CA VAL A 107 -5.78 13.56 -13.78
C VAL A 107 -5.46 14.87 -14.48
N GLY A 108 -4.21 15.30 -14.40
CA GLY A 108 -3.67 16.51 -15.01
C GLY A 108 -3.70 17.72 -14.08
N PHE A 109 -2.62 18.52 -14.12
CA PHE A 109 -2.36 19.60 -13.16
C PHE A 109 -3.57 20.52 -12.92
N SER A 110 -4.09 21.18 -13.96
CA SER A 110 -5.18 22.16 -13.81
C SER A 110 -6.49 21.53 -13.31
N LYS A 111 -6.78 20.29 -13.69
CA LYS A 111 -7.99 19.58 -13.25
C LYS A 111 -7.85 19.13 -11.80
N VAL A 112 -6.67 18.64 -11.42
CA VAL A 112 -6.33 18.30 -10.04
C VAL A 112 -6.42 19.53 -9.15
N GLU A 113 -5.85 20.66 -9.58
CA GLU A 113 -5.94 21.92 -8.85
C GLU A 113 -7.40 22.37 -8.64
N ALA A 114 -8.23 22.29 -9.70
CA ALA A 114 -9.65 22.63 -9.61
C ALA A 114 -10.41 21.68 -8.67
N ALA A 115 -10.13 20.38 -8.72
CA ALA A 115 -10.74 19.38 -7.87
C ALA A 115 -10.34 19.57 -6.40
N LEU A 116 -9.06 19.82 -6.10
CA LEU A 116 -8.61 20.15 -4.75
C LEU A 116 -9.39 21.33 -4.15
N LYS A 117 -9.73 22.34 -4.96
CA LYS A 117 -10.46 23.54 -4.51
C LYS A 117 -11.95 23.31 -4.24
N LYS A 118 -12.56 22.23 -4.74
CA LYS A 118 -14.03 22.08 -4.78
C LYS A 118 -14.53 20.75 -4.22
N GLU A 119 -13.81 19.67 -4.47
CA GLU A 119 -14.24 18.31 -4.20
C GLU A 119 -13.86 17.82 -2.79
N SER A 120 -14.41 16.67 -2.41
CA SER A 120 -13.91 15.86 -1.30
C SER A 120 -12.83 14.91 -1.85
N VAL A 121 -11.63 14.98 -1.30
CA VAL A 121 -10.44 14.28 -1.80
C VAL A 121 -9.86 13.35 -0.73
N LEU A 122 -9.31 12.21 -1.17
CA LEU A 122 -8.67 11.21 -0.30
C LEU A 122 -7.14 11.28 -0.37
N ALA A 123 -6.60 11.50 -1.56
CA ALA A 123 -5.16 11.47 -1.77
C ALA A 123 -4.74 12.25 -3.01
N LEU A 124 -3.55 12.85 -2.96
CA LEU A 124 -2.79 13.27 -4.13
C LEU A 124 -1.89 12.13 -4.60
N VAL A 125 -1.79 11.96 -5.92
CA VAL A 125 -0.89 11.00 -6.54
C VAL A 125 0.03 11.77 -7.50
N HIS A 126 1.33 11.65 -7.29
CA HIS A 126 2.35 12.21 -8.17
C HIS A 126 3.19 11.08 -8.74
N ALA A 127 3.58 11.22 -10.01
CA ALA A 127 4.64 10.41 -10.57
C ALA A 127 5.94 10.63 -9.77
N THR A 128 6.80 9.61 -9.67
CA THR A 128 8.10 9.71 -8.99
C THR A 128 8.97 10.84 -9.55
N GLU A 129 8.90 11.05 -10.85
CA GLU A 129 9.61 12.06 -11.63
C GLU A 129 8.85 13.40 -11.76
N ALA A 130 7.74 13.58 -11.04
CA ALA A 130 7.02 14.84 -11.03
C ALA A 130 7.92 16.00 -10.57
N SER A 131 7.82 17.16 -11.23
CA SER A 131 8.64 18.31 -10.86
C SER A 131 8.26 18.84 -9.48
N GLU A 132 9.27 19.25 -8.71
CA GLU A 132 9.07 19.81 -7.37
C GLU A 132 8.22 21.07 -7.38
N ASP A 133 8.25 21.85 -8.46
CA ASP A 133 7.39 23.02 -8.64
C ASP A 133 5.91 22.64 -8.73
N GLY A 134 5.57 21.63 -9.54
CA GLY A 134 4.21 21.13 -9.67
C GLY A 134 3.68 20.54 -8.37
N VAL A 135 4.51 19.73 -7.69
CA VAL A 135 4.20 19.16 -6.37
C VAL A 135 3.94 20.27 -5.35
N ARG A 136 4.82 21.27 -5.25
CA ARG A 136 4.71 22.39 -4.30
C ARG A 136 3.44 23.21 -4.52
N LYS A 137 3.09 23.52 -5.77
CA LYS A 137 1.88 24.27 -6.12
C LYS A 137 0.61 23.53 -5.69
N LEU A 138 0.51 22.24 -6.00
CA LEU A 138 -0.64 21.43 -5.59
C LEU A 138 -0.72 21.24 -4.08
N ALA A 139 0.43 21.06 -3.41
CA ALA A 139 0.50 21.00 -1.95
C ALA A 139 0.02 22.31 -1.30
N ALA A 140 0.39 23.48 -1.84
CA ALA A 140 -0.09 24.77 -1.35
C ALA A 140 -1.62 24.94 -1.51
N VAL A 141 -2.18 24.45 -2.62
CA VAL A 141 -3.64 24.46 -2.85
C VAL A 141 -4.36 23.49 -1.91
N ALA A 142 -3.81 22.30 -1.67
CA ALA A 142 -4.35 21.39 -0.66
C ALA A 142 -4.30 22.01 0.74
N ALA A 143 -3.18 22.65 1.09
CA ALA A 143 -2.97 23.23 2.40
C ALA A 143 -3.95 24.38 2.70
N SER A 144 -4.26 25.20 1.69
CA SER A 144 -5.19 26.34 1.86
C SER A 144 -6.64 25.93 2.17
N ARG A 145 -7.06 24.72 1.75
CA ARG A 145 -8.41 24.21 2.01
C ARG A 145 -8.48 23.25 3.19
N PHE A 146 -7.50 22.37 3.35
CA PHE A 146 -7.56 21.26 4.31
C PHE A 146 -6.72 21.48 5.58
N GLY A 147 -5.98 22.59 5.67
CA GLY A 147 -5.01 22.85 6.75
C GLY A 147 -3.67 22.16 6.48
N LYS A 148 -2.94 21.70 7.50
CA LYS A 148 -1.69 20.96 7.27
C LYS A 148 -1.95 19.73 6.37
N VAL A 149 -1.07 19.54 5.38
CA VAL A 149 -1.12 18.46 4.37
C VAL A 149 -1.15 17.07 4.99
N ASP A 150 -0.80 16.94 6.28
CA ASP A 150 -0.80 15.71 7.07
C ASP A 150 -2.15 14.95 7.04
N ARG A 151 -3.27 15.62 6.71
CA ARG A 151 -4.59 14.97 6.54
C ARG A 151 -4.85 14.38 5.16
N LEU A 152 -4.04 14.75 4.16
CA LEU A 152 -4.20 14.31 2.78
C LEU A 152 -3.06 13.38 2.41
N SER A 153 -3.36 12.13 2.06
CA SER A 153 -2.31 11.22 1.63
C SER A 153 -1.63 11.71 0.36
N VAL A 154 -0.31 11.89 0.40
CA VAL A 154 0.50 12.16 -0.79
C VAL A 154 1.22 10.88 -1.18
N ILE A 155 0.86 10.32 -2.33
CA ILE A 155 1.38 9.05 -2.84
C ILE A 155 2.31 9.36 -4.02
N ARG A 156 3.60 9.04 -3.87
CA ARG A 156 4.63 9.21 -4.90
C ARG A 156 5.44 7.92 -5.06
N LEU A 157 4.76 6.85 -5.48
CA LEU A 157 5.30 5.48 -5.51
C LEU A 157 5.49 4.92 -6.93
N PHE A 158 4.92 5.57 -7.94
CA PHE A 158 4.83 5.04 -9.31
C PHE A 158 5.41 6.04 -10.30
N THR A 159 6.01 5.55 -11.38
CA THR A 159 6.43 6.39 -12.49
C THR A 159 5.23 6.90 -13.28
N SER A 160 5.42 7.97 -14.05
CA SER A 160 4.44 8.47 -15.02
C SER A 160 4.05 7.37 -16.00
N GLU A 161 5.02 6.57 -16.46
CA GLU A 161 4.78 5.45 -17.37
C GLU A 161 3.88 4.38 -16.73
N GLN A 162 4.18 3.96 -15.50
CA GLN A 162 3.37 2.98 -14.77
C GLN A 162 1.93 3.46 -14.59
N ILE A 163 1.73 4.73 -14.21
CA ILE A 163 0.41 5.34 -14.07
C ILE A 163 -0.30 5.40 -15.43
N SER A 164 0.37 5.96 -16.44
CA SER A 164 -0.16 6.19 -17.79
C SER A 164 -0.66 4.91 -18.44
N THR A 165 0.14 3.85 -18.40
CA THR A 165 -0.19 2.51 -18.93
C THR A 165 -1.46 1.95 -18.29
N HIS A 166 -1.58 2.02 -16.96
CA HIS A 166 -2.74 1.49 -16.25
C HIS A 166 -4.02 2.31 -16.49
N LEU A 167 -3.87 3.61 -16.71
CA LEU A 167 -5.02 4.49 -16.97
C LEU A 167 -5.44 4.51 -18.45
N GLY A 168 -4.60 4.02 -19.37
CA GLY A 168 -4.82 4.14 -20.81
C GLY A 168 -4.78 5.59 -21.28
N ARG A 169 -3.87 6.39 -20.72
CA ARG A 169 -3.67 7.80 -21.04
C ARG A 169 -2.19 8.08 -21.18
N GLU A 170 -1.84 9.13 -21.88
CA GLU A 170 -0.45 9.58 -22.01
C GLU A 170 -0.06 10.58 -20.91
N ASN A 171 1.19 10.53 -20.46
CA ASN A 171 1.85 11.55 -19.64
C ASN A 171 1.11 11.95 -18.35
N VAL A 172 0.65 10.97 -17.58
CA VAL A 172 -0.03 11.24 -16.30
C VAL A 172 0.99 11.50 -15.19
N ILE A 173 1.26 12.79 -14.94
CA ILE A 173 2.19 13.24 -13.88
C ILE A 173 1.48 13.47 -12.53
N HIS A 174 0.27 14.01 -12.56
CA HIS A 174 -0.48 14.40 -11.38
C HIS A 174 -1.89 13.86 -11.44
N ALA A 175 -2.37 13.33 -10.31
CA ALA A 175 -3.73 12.92 -10.14
C ALA A 175 -4.22 13.18 -8.71
N VAL A 176 -5.53 13.23 -8.53
CA VAL A 176 -6.18 13.31 -7.23
C VAL A 176 -7.29 12.27 -7.15
N LEU A 177 -7.32 11.58 -6.02
CA LEU A 177 -8.34 10.62 -5.65
C LEU A 177 -9.47 11.36 -4.97
N LEU A 178 -10.68 11.21 -5.49
CA LEU A 178 -11.90 11.74 -4.89
C LEU A 178 -12.43 10.76 -3.85
N ALA A 179 -13.26 11.25 -2.93
CA ALA A 179 -13.97 10.42 -1.96
C ALA A 179 -14.80 9.32 -2.65
N GLY A 180 -14.63 8.08 -2.20
CA GLY A 180 -15.30 6.91 -2.77
C GLY A 180 -14.69 5.61 -2.28
N GLU A 181 -15.42 4.50 -2.40
CA GLU A 181 -14.93 3.19 -1.97
C GLU A 181 -13.75 2.72 -2.81
N ALA A 182 -13.80 2.88 -4.13
CA ALA A 182 -12.71 2.55 -5.02
C ALA A 182 -11.43 3.33 -4.66
N GLY A 183 -11.58 4.62 -4.34
CA GLY A 183 -10.46 5.47 -3.94
C GLY A 183 -9.85 5.05 -2.59
N ARG A 184 -10.69 4.73 -1.59
CA ARG A 184 -10.20 4.16 -0.31
C ARG A 184 -9.49 2.83 -0.52
N ASN A 185 -9.95 2.01 -1.47
CA ASN A 185 -9.28 0.77 -1.80
C ASN A 185 -7.89 1.00 -2.41
N PHE A 186 -7.75 1.97 -3.32
CA PHE A 186 -6.44 2.37 -3.84
C PHE A 186 -5.49 2.83 -2.71
N VAL A 187 -5.95 3.72 -1.83
CA VAL A 187 -5.13 4.23 -0.71
C VAL A 187 -4.62 3.08 0.16
N LYS A 188 -5.47 2.10 0.49
CA LYS A 188 -5.05 0.91 1.26
C LYS A 188 -3.94 0.11 0.58
N HIS A 189 -4.05 -0.13 -0.73
CA HIS A 189 -3.01 -0.85 -1.47
C HIS A 189 -1.72 -0.03 -1.60
N ALA A 190 -1.82 1.27 -1.84
CA ALA A 190 -0.67 2.17 -1.92
C ALA A 190 0.06 2.28 -0.57
N GLN A 191 -0.66 2.40 0.55
CA GLN A 191 -0.08 2.38 1.89
C GLN A 191 0.64 1.06 2.19
N ARG A 192 0.03 -0.08 1.82
CA ARG A 192 0.68 -1.40 2.00
C ARG A 192 1.96 -1.55 1.18
N LEU A 193 1.98 -1.01 -0.05
CA LEU A 193 3.19 -0.94 -0.88
C LEU A 193 4.24 -0.02 -0.27
N ALA A 194 3.84 1.16 0.22
CA ALA A 194 4.73 2.13 0.85
C ALA A 194 5.39 1.57 2.10
N LEU A 195 4.61 0.92 2.98
CA LEU A 195 5.12 0.19 4.14
C LEU A 195 6.16 -0.84 3.72
N PHE A 196 5.83 -1.67 2.71
CA PHE A 196 6.74 -2.70 2.23
C PHE A 196 8.05 -2.13 1.67
N ARG A 197 7.96 -1.04 0.91
CA ARG A 197 9.13 -0.32 0.37
C ARG A 197 9.84 0.55 1.41
N GLU A 198 9.32 0.64 2.62
CA GLU A 198 9.86 1.44 3.72
C GLU A 198 9.94 2.94 3.37
N VAL A 199 8.94 3.42 2.62
CA VAL A 199 8.78 4.83 2.22
C VAL A 199 7.56 5.42 2.93
N SER A 200 7.67 6.66 3.39
CA SER A 200 6.53 7.39 3.96
C SER A 200 5.57 7.86 2.86
N VAL A 201 4.28 7.59 3.06
CA VAL A 201 3.19 8.22 2.32
C VAL A 201 2.33 8.95 3.34
N GLY A 202 2.00 10.22 3.08
CA GLY A 202 1.25 11.04 4.04
C GLY A 202 -0.12 10.46 4.41
N ALA A 203 -0.70 11.01 5.47
CA ALA A 203 -1.83 10.53 6.27
C ALA A 203 -1.53 9.32 7.15
N ASP A 204 -0.94 9.61 8.31
CA ASP A 204 -1.09 8.81 9.51
C ASP A 204 -2.57 8.79 9.88
N ASP A 205 -3.21 7.63 9.78
CA ASP A 205 -4.45 7.37 10.52
C ASP A 205 -3.98 7.03 11.94
N ASP A 206 -4.04 8.01 12.84
CA ASP A 206 -3.75 7.84 14.27
C ASP A 206 -4.77 6.85 14.83
N GLY A 207 -4.34 5.59 14.91
CA GLY A 207 -5.19 4.47 15.25
C GLY A 207 -4.37 3.28 15.65
N THR A 208 -3.46 3.46 16.62
CA THR A 208 -3.18 2.55 17.77
C THR A 208 -1.96 3.11 18.52
N LYS A 209 -2.15 4.14 19.34
CA LYS A 209 -1.34 4.25 20.57
C LYS A 209 -1.87 3.20 21.53
N GLY A 210 -1.29 2.01 21.50
CA GLY A 210 -1.38 1.10 22.63
C GLY A 210 -0.74 1.80 23.82
N ALA A 211 -1.58 2.24 24.75
CA ALA A 211 -1.15 2.73 26.04
C ALA A 211 -0.25 1.67 26.69
N VAL A 212 1.03 2.00 26.85
CA VAL A 212 1.89 1.32 27.80
C VAL A 212 1.41 1.75 29.17
N ALA A 213 0.56 0.94 29.80
CA ALA A 213 0.34 1.04 31.23
C ALA A 213 1.61 0.50 31.91
N GLN A 214 2.40 1.40 32.48
CA GLN A 214 3.29 1.08 33.60
C GLN A 214 2.44 1.19 34.87
N ASP A 215 2.17 0.03 35.46
CA ASP A 215 2.35 -0.29 36.90
C ASP A 215 1.69 -1.64 37.23
#